data_AF-A0A917Y5K8-F1
#
_entry.id   AF-A0A917Y5K8-F1
#
_cell.length_a   1.000
_cell.length_b   1.000
_cell.length_c   1.000
_cell.angle_alpha   90.00
_cell.angle_beta   90.00
_cell.angle_gamma   90.00
#
_symmetry.space_group_name_H-M   'P 1'
#
loop_
_entity.id
_entity.type
_entity.pdbx_description
1 polymer ?
#
loop_
_entity_poly.entity_id
_entity_poly.type
_entity_poly.pdbx_seq_one_letter_code
_entity_poly.pdbx_strand_id
1 'polypeptide(L)'
;MKKISINIMLLIFTLTLVACSNEKIESNMSSTAADFEFIDQNNETFASDQLKDEWWIAYFFYTNCKMVCPQTTANIVNVQATLSSDGITPPIIG
;
A
#
# COMPACT_ATOMS: atom_id res chain seq x y z
N MET A 1 -35.06 -39.89 4.91
CA MET A 1 -34.72 -38.65 5.64
C MET A 1 -33.22 -38.50 5.91
N LYS A 2 -32.53 -39.43 6.62
CA LYS A 2 -31.07 -39.32 6.90
C LYS A 2 -30.15 -39.12 5.67
N LYS A 3 -30.43 -39.78 4.53
CA LYS A 3 -29.62 -39.64 3.30
C LYS A 3 -29.74 -38.26 2.64
N ILE A 4 -30.93 -37.66 2.70
CA ILE A 4 -31.18 -36.29 2.21
C ILE A 4 -30.44 -35.27 3.09
N SER A 5 -30.45 -35.48 4.41
CA SER A 5 -29.70 -34.65 5.37
C SER A 5 -28.18 -34.71 5.14
N ILE A 6 -27.64 -35.89 4.83
CA ILE A 6 -26.21 -36.09 4.52
C ILE A 6 -25.83 -35.40 3.20
N ASN A 7 -26.65 -35.53 2.14
CA ASN A 7 -26.39 -34.88 0.87
C ASN A 7 -26.45 -33.34 0.95
N ILE A 8 -27.36 -32.79 1.77
CA ILE A 8 -27.44 -31.35 2.03
C ILE A 8 -26.19 -30.88 2.77
N MET A 9 -25.73 -31.63 3.77
CA MET A 9 -24.50 -31.31 4.51
C MET A 9 -23.26 -31.35 3.61
N LEU A 10 -23.20 -32.32 2.69
CA LEU A 10 -22.09 -32.44 1.73
C LEU A 10 -22.08 -31.28 0.72
N LEU A 11 -23.26 -30.85 0.24
CA LEU A 11 -23.40 -29.73 -0.69
C LEU A 11 -22.99 -28.38 -0.07
N ILE A 12 -23.35 -28.17 1.21
CA ILE A 12 -22.95 -26.97 1.96
C ILE A 12 -21.44 -26.95 2.15
N PHE A 13 -20.83 -28.09 2.48
CA PHE A 13 -19.38 -28.19 2.62
C PHE A 13 -18.65 -27.84 1.32
N THR A 14 -19.09 -28.38 0.18
CA THR A 14 -18.50 -28.02 -1.12
C THR A 14 -18.64 -26.54 -1.48
N LEU A 15 -19.74 -25.90 -1.07
CA LEU A 15 -19.95 -24.46 -1.29
C LEU A 15 -18.98 -23.60 -0.48
N THR A 16 -18.64 -24.02 0.75
CA THR A 16 -17.69 -23.28 1.60
C THR A 16 -16.25 -23.31 1.07
N LEU A 17 -15.86 -24.35 0.31
CA LEU A 17 -14.53 -24.43 -0.28
C LEU A 17 -14.32 -23.44 -1.44
N VAL A 18 -15.38 -23.01 -2.12
CA VAL A 18 -15.29 -22.06 -3.25
C VAL A 18 -15.10 -20.61 -2.78
N ALA A 19 -15.42 -20.31 -1.51
CA ALA A 19 -15.30 -18.96 -0.97
C ALA A 19 -13.86 -18.49 -0.73
N CYS A 20 -12.87 -19.39 -0.72
CA CYS A 20 -11.44 -19.05 -0.62
C CYS A 20 -10.78 -18.90 -2.00
N SER A 21 -11.41 -18.21 -2.95
CA SER A 21 -10.75 -17.83 -4.20
C SER A 21 -9.87 -16.60 -3.97
N ASN A 22 -8.58 -16.72 -4.28
CA ASN A 22 -7.65 -15.59 -4.28
C ASN A 22 -8.11 -14.53 -5.29
N GLU A 23 -8.77 -13.48 -4.79
CA GLU A 23 -9.13 -12.30 -5.57
C GLU A 23 -7.86 -11.64 -6.13
N LYS A 24 -7.90 -11.26 -7.41
CA LYS A 24 -6.81 -10.50 -8.01
C LYS A 24 -6.90 -9.06 -7.50
N ILE A 25 -5.85 -8.60 -6.84
CA ILE A 25 -5.75 -7.19 -6.44
C ILE A 25 -5.74 -6.34 -7.72
N GLU A 26 -6.67 -5.40 -7.81
CA GLU A 26 -6.69 -4.40 -8.88
C GLU A 26 -5.43 -3.54 -8.78
N SER A 27 -4.53 -3.69 -9.75
CA SER A 27 -3.21 -3.04 -9.72
C SER A 27 -3.24 -1.62 -10.28
N ASN A 28 -4.37 -1.16 -10.81
CA ASN A 28 -4.49 0.18 -11.38
C ASN A 28 -5.25 1.10 -10.41
N MET A 29 -4.50 1.77 -9.52
CA MET A 29 -4.99 2.87 -8.69
C MET A 29 -4.49 4.22 -9.25
N SER A 30 -4.51 4.38 -10.58
CA SER A 30 -4.08 5.61 -11.22
C SER A 30 -5.08 6.73 -10.94
N SER A 31 -4.68 7.69 -10.11
CA SER A 31 -5.39 8.94 -9.89
C SER A 31 -4.41 10.09 -9.87
N THR A 32 -4.84 11.25 -10.34
CA THR A 32 -4.06 12.49 -10.21
C THR A 32 -3.96 12.86 -8.73
N ALA A 33 -2.74 13.11 -8.25
CA ALA A 33 -2.52 13.68 -6.93
C ALA A 33 -3.07 15.11 -6.89
N ALA A 34 -3.64 15.53 -5.75
CA ALA A 34 -4.10 16.90 -5.59
C ALA A 34 -2.90 17.87 -5.48
N ASP A 35 -3.10 19.10 -5.95
CA ASP A 35 -2.11 20.16 -5.74
C ASP A 35 -1.96 20.44 -4.24
N PHE A 36 -0.71 20.63 -3.81
CA PHE A 36 -0.38 20.93 -2.42
C PHE A 36 0.77 21.92 -2.31
N GLU A 37 0.81 22.62 -1.17
CA GLU A 37 1.88 23.50 -0.73
C GLU A 37 2.05 23.34 0.79
N PHE A 38 3.27 23.02 1.22
CA PHE A 38 3.62 22.75 2.61
C PHE A 38 4.93 23.46 2.98
N ILE A 39 5.28 23.42 4.27
CA ILE A 39 6.57 23.86 4.78
C ILE A 39 7.40 22.62 5.12
N ASP A 40 8.61 22.55 4.59
CA ASP A 40 9.51 21.43 4.81
C ASP A 40 10.25 21.52 6.17
N GLN A 41 11.13 20.56 6.43
CA GLN A 41 11.96 20.52 7.63
C GLN A 41 12.99 21.67 7.74
N ASN A 42 13.29 22.35 6.63
CA ASN A 42 14.19 23.50 6.56
C ASN A 42 13.44 24.83 6.66
N ASN A 43 12.11 24.79 6.86
CA ASN A 43 11.23 25.95 6.89
C ASN A 43 11.13 26.67 5.54
N GLU A 44 11.25 25.92 4.44
CA GLU A 44 11.10 26.36 3.06
C GLU A 44 9.74 25.91 2.48
N THR A 45 9.22 26.67 1.52
CA THR A 45 7.97 26.31 0.82
C THR A 45 8.23 25.16 -0.16
N PHE A 46 7.51 24.06 0.03
CA PHE A 46 7.53 22.88 -0.84
C PHE A 46 6.17 22.67 -1.49
N ALA A 47 6.12 22.54 -2.81
CA ALA A 47 4.88 22.44 -3.57
C ALA A 47 4.89 21.32 -4.60
N SER A 48 3.71 20.77 -4.90
CA SER A 48 3.49 19.73 -5.91
C SER A 48 4.10 20.03 -7.29
N ASP A 49 4.21 21.30 -7.67
CA ASP A 49 4.87 21.74 -8.91
C ASP A 49 6.34 21.31 -9.02
N GLN A 50 7.04 21.17 -7.89
CA GLN A 50 8.45 20.76 -7.83
C GLN A 50 8.64 19.26 -8.13
N LEU A 51 7.56 18.48 -8.18
CA LEU A 51 7.56 17.05 -8.42
C LEU A 51 7.08 16.67 -9.83
N LYS A 52 6.82 17.67 -10.69
CA LYS A 52 6.37 17.44 -12.07
C LYS A 52 7.43 16.70 -12.87
N ASP A 53 6.96 15.76 -13.71
CA ASP A 53 7.77 14.94 -14.60
C ASP A 53 8.81 14.01 -13.92
N GLU A 54 8.80 13.92 -12.59
CA GLU A 54 9.62 13.01 -11.80
C GLU A 54 8.78 11.94 -11.09
N TRP A 55 9.33 10.73 -10.94
CA TRP A 55 8.70 9.68 -10.13
C TRP A 55 9.05 9.89 -8.66
N TRP A 56 8.04 9.94 -7.79
CA TRP A 56 8.22 10.16 -6.35
C TRP A 56 7.34 9.21 -5.53
N ILE A 57 7.71 9.01 -4.27
CA ILE A 57 6.97 8.17 -3.33
C ILE A 57 6.49 9.04 -2.17
N ALA A 58 5.19 9.05 -1.88
CA ALA A 58 4.67 9.63 -0.65
C ALA A 58 4.70 8.60 0.49
N TYR A 59 5.22 8.99 1.64
CA TYR A 59 5.18 8.22 2.88
C TYR A 59 4.61 9.06 4.02
N PHE A 60 3.38 8.75 4.42
CA PHE A 60 2.71 9.46 5.52
C PHE A 60 2.98 8.76 6.86
N PHE A 61 3.55 9.50 7.82
CA PHE A 61 3.87 8.97 9.14
C PHE A 61 3.74 10.05 10.23
N TYR A 62 3.79 9.61 11.49
CA TYR A 62 3.85 10.49 12.64
C TYR A 62 5.19 10.32 13.34
N THR A 63 5.80 11.43 13.76
CA THR A 63 7.07 11.43 14.52
C THR A 63 6.96 10.77 15.88
N ASN A 64 5.75 10.74 16.46
CA ASN A 64 5.47 10.09 17.74
C ASN A 64 4.40 9.01 17.58
N CYS A 65 4.83 7.83 17.12
CA CYS A 65 3.97 6.67 16.94
C CYS A 65 4.69 5.41 17.46
N LYS A 66 4.11 4.74 18.45
CA LYS A 66 4.79 3.67 19.21
C LYS A 66 4.55 2.25 18.71
N MET A 67 3.62 2.06 17.77
CA MET A 67 3.18 0.72 17.37
C MET A 67 3.62 0.37 15.96
N VAL A 68 2.77 0.65 14.97
CA VAL A 68 2.98 0.19 13.59
C VAL A 68 4.06 0.98 12.85
N CYS A 69 4.33 2.21 13.25
CA CYS A 69 5.20 3.11 12.50
C CYS A 69 6.67 2.66 12.43
N PRO A 70 7.33 2.21 13.52
CA PRO A 70 8.69 1.67 13.43
C PRO A 70 8.83 0.55 12.39
N GLN A 71 7.82 -0.31 12.28
CA GLN A 71 7.81 -1.38 11.29
C GLN A 71 7.60 -0.85 9.86
N THR A 72 6.64 0.06 9.65
CA THR A 72 6.41 0.62 8.30
C THR A 72 7.59 1.46 7.83
N THR A 73 8.23 2.21 8.72
CA THR A 73 9.46 2.97 8.40
C THR A 73 10.59 2.02 8.00
N ALA A 74 10.79 0.91 8.71
CA ALA A 74 11.78 -0.10 8.33
C ALA A 74 11.49 -0.70 6.94
N ASN A 75 10.21 -0.92 6.60
CA ASN A 75 9.83 -1.38 5.27
C ASN A 75 10.16 -0.35 4.17
N ILE A 76 9.93 0.95 4.42
CA ILE A 76 10.28 2.00 3.47
C ILE A 76 11.79 2.08 3.23
N VAL A 77 12.60 1.91 4.29
CA VAL A 77 14.07 1.83 4.14
C VAL A 77 14.46 0.67 3.21
N ASN A 78 13.83 -0.49 3.35
CA ASN A 78 14.09 -1.64 2.48
C ASN A 78 13.67 -1.38 1.03
N VAL A 79 12.55 -0.70 0.81
CA VAL A 79 12.10 -0.26 -0.52
C VAL A 79 13.14 0.67 -1.15
N GLN A 80 13.60 1.67 -0.42
CA GLN A 80 14.62 2.62 -0.89
C GLN A 80 15.93 1.90 -1.25
N ALA A 81 16.37 0.95 -0.42
CA ALA A 81 17.58 0.18 -0.69
C ALA A 81 17.45 -0.68 -1.95
N THR A 82 16.30 -1.32 -2.16
CA THR A 82 16.02 -2.16 -3.34
C THR A 82 15.98 -1.31 -4.62
N LEU A 83 15.28 -0.18 -4.60
CA LEU A 83 15.23 0.73 -5.74
C LEU A 83 16.62 1.27 -6.08
N SER A 84 17.41 1.62 -5.05
CA SER A 84 18.78 2.11 -5.23
C SER A 84 19.68 1.06 -5.87
N SER A 85 19.55 -0.23 -5.52
CA SER A 85 20.31 -1.31 -6.18
C SER A 85 19.93 -1.50 -7.64
N ASP A 86 18.70 -1.16 -8.01
CA ASP A 86 18.19 -1.20 -9.39
C ASP A 86 18.52 0.09 -10.18
N GLY A 87 19.23 1.05 -9.56
CA GLY A 87 19.60 2.32 -10.17
C GLY A 87 18.46 3.36 -10.19
N ILE A 88 17.39 3.15 -9.43
CA ILE A 88 16.23 4.04 -9.33
C ILE A 88 16.28 4.75 -7.97
N THR A 89 16.26 6.08 -7.97
CA THR A 89 16.37 6.88 -6.74
C THR A 89 15.28 7.95 -6.67
N PRO A 90 13.99 7.54 -6.57
CA PRO A 90 12.91 8.50 -6.50
C PRO A 90 12.94 9.24 -5.16
N PRO A 91 12.65 10.55 -5.12
CA PRO A 91 12.47 11.26 -3.86
C PRO A 91 11.30 10.64 -3.07
N ILE A 92 11.52 10.50 -1.76
CA ILE A 92 10.48 10.12 -0.81
C ILE A 92 10.05 11.38 -0.07
N ILE A 93 8.80 11.78 -0.25
CA ILE A 93 8.20 12.93 0.45
C ILE A 93 7.34 12.41 1.60
N GLY A 94 7.31 13.11 2.73
CA GLY A 94 6.55 12.69 3.92
C GLY A 94 6.26 13.82 4.88
#